data_AF-A0A7K5RIM1-F1
#
_entry.id   AF-A0A7K5RIM1-F1
#
_cell.length_a   1.000
_cell.length_b   1.000
_cell.length_c   1.000
_cell.angle_alpha   90.00
_cell.angle_beta   90.00
_cell.angle_gamma   90.00
#
_symmetry.space_group_name_H-M   'P 1'
#
loop_
_entity.id
_entity.type
_entity.pdbx_description
1 polymer ?
#
loop_
_entity_poly.entity_id
_entity_poly.type
_entity_poly.pdbx_seq_one_letter_code
_entity_poly.pdbx_strand_id
1 'polypeptide(L)'
;MKPRVTLQDSTLRNGNFSLRIDPVLSEDIGLYEAWVKYNTEVHSCHVELGVITVTLSPPNPVIENELLLMSCNSSHRANLVETCWFHKEHLGPTSRTFCSMSGALSILYPAMSDAGSWRCQLRYSDKEIISATYNLQVLGFDGPTNPVVYAAAGSAAD
;
A
#
# COMPACT_ATOMS: atom_id res chain seq x y z
N MET A 1 -3.95 -6.57 27.63
CA MET A 1 -3.31 -6.30 26.32
C MET A 1 -3.80 -7.37 25.36
N LYS A 2 -4.34 -7.01 24.20
CA LYS A 2 -4.84 -7.99 23.22
C LYS A 2 -3.65 -8.52 22.40
N PRO A 3 -3.51 -9.84 22.22
CA PRO A 3 -2.41 -10.37 21.42
C PRO A 3 -2.58 -9.97 19.95
N ARG A 4 -1.45 -9.69 19.27
CA ARG A 4 -1.36 -9.36 17.84
C ARG A 4 -1.79 -10.52 16.95
N VAL A 5 -1.50 -11.73 17.40
CA VAL A 5 -1.81 -13.00 16.75
C VAL A 5 -2.95 -13.68 17.50
N THR A 6 -4.05 -13.99 16.80
CA THR A 6 -5.25 -14.60 17.38
C THR A 6 -5.86 -15.61 16.41
N LEU A 7 -6.59 -16.58 16.94
CA LEU A 7 -7.53 -17.35 16.12
C LEU A 7 -8.80 -16.50 15.90
N GLN A 8 -9.34 -16.54 14.69
CA GLN A 8 -10.57 -15.84 14.37
C GLN A 8 -11.76 -16.40 15.15
N ASP A 9 -11.80 -17.73 15.32
CA ASP A 9 -12.69 -18.40 16.26
C ASP A 9 -11.86 -19.12 17.34
N SER A 10 -11.84 -18.59 18.55
CA SER A 10 -11.15 -19.20 19.68
C SER A 10 -11.81 -20.48 20.20
N THR A 11 -13.08 -20.72 19.84
CA THR A 11 -13.80 -21.93 20.23
C THR A 11 -13.53 -23.10 19.28
N LEU A 12 -12.92 -22.82 18.12
CA LEU A 12 -12.62 -23.79 17.06
C LEU A 12 -13.85 -24.61 16.65
N ARG A 13 -15.03 -23.98 16.72
CA ARG A 13 -16.29 -24.64 16.37
C ARG A 13 -16.48 -24.53 14.87
N ASN A 14 -17.20 -25.49 14.31
CA ASN A 14 -17.60 -25.49 12.90
C ASN A 14 -16.44 -25.53 11.89
N GLY A 15 -15.22 -25.90 12.33
CA GLY A 15 -14.08 -26.10 11.44
C GLY A 15 -13.38 -24.81 11.00
N ASN A 16 -13.59 -23.68 11.68
CA ASN A 16 -12.85 -22.46 11.41
C ASN A 16 -11.54 -22.43 12.23
N PHE A 17 -10.42 -22.56 11.53
CA PHE A 17 -9.07 -22.53 12.11
C PHE A 17 -8.24 -21.32 11.64
N SER A 18 -8.91 -20.26 11.16
CA SER A 18 -8.23 -19.11 10.58
C SER A 18 -7.38 -18.36 11.61
N LEU A 19 -6.12 -18.11 11.24
CA LEU A 19 -5.18 -17.29 11.99
C LEU A 19 -5.32 -15.82 11.56
N ARG A 20 -5.41 -14.91 12.52
CA ARG A 20 -5.42 -13.46 12.31
C ARG A 20 -4.18 -12.84 12.94
N ILE A 21 -3.44 -12.08 12.13
CA ILE A 21 -2.27 -11.29 12.53
C ILE A 21 -2.59 -9.82 12.25
N ASP A 22 -2.60 -8.97 13.27
CA ASP A 22 -2.99 -7.56 13.13
C ASP A 22 -2.31 -6.67 14.20
N PRO A 23 -1.35 -5.80 13.82
CA PRO A 23 -0.83 -5.57 12.47
C PRO A 23 0.16 -6.65 11.99
N VAL A 24 0.30 -6.79 10.68
CA VAL A 24 1.33 -7.61 10.03
C VAL A 24 2.66 -6.86 10.01
N LEU A 25 3.74 -7.57 10.33
CA LEU A 25 5.11 -7.06 10.37
C LEU A 25 6.02 -7.91 9.46
N SER A 26 7.18 -7.36 9.09
CA SER A 26 8.16 -8.10 8.27
C SER A 26 8.69 -9.36 8.95
N GLU A 27 8.67 -9.42 10.29
CA GLU A 27 9.04 -10.61 11.06
C GLU A 27 8.04 -11.77 10.92
N ASP A 28 6.82 -11.50 10.45
CA ASP A 28 5.80 -12.52 10.24
C ASP A 28 5.98 -13.28 8.91
N ILE A 29 6.92 -12.86 8.05
CA ILE A 29 7.17 -13.56 6.78
C ILE A 29 7.63 -14.99 7.05
N GLY A 30 7.00 -15.97 6.39
CA GLY A 30 7.44 -17.35 6.50
C GLY A 30 6.38 -18.38 6.14
N LEU A 31 6.75 -19.64 6.35
CA LEU A 31 5.86 -20.78 6.16
C LEU A 31 5.08 -21.04 7.45
N TYR A 32 3.76 -20.99 7.34
CA TYR A 32 2.82 -21.35 8.38
C TYR A 32 2.28 -22.75 8.11
N GLU A 33 2.23 -23.55 9.17
CA GLU A 33 1.68 -24.88 9.12
C GLU A 33 0.57 -25.02 10.17
N ALA A 34 -0.59 -25.48 9.73
CA ALA A 34 -1.72 -25.79 10.58
C ALA A 34 -1.95 -27.29 10.62
N TRP A 35 -2.10 -27.85 11.82
CA TRP A 35 -2.42 -29.25 12.05
C TRP A 35 -3.75 -29.34 12.79
N VAL A 36 -4.70 -30.09 12.23
CA VAL A 36 -6.03 -30.29 12.81
C VAL A 36 -6.30 -31.77 12.91
N LYS A 37 -6.62 -32.24 14.12
CA LYS A 37 -7.04 -33.63 14.35
C LYS A 37 -8.55 -33.69 14.51
N TYR A 38 -9.19 -34.52 13.69
CA TYR A 38 -10.61 -34.80 13.78
C TYR A 38 -10.84 -36.32 13.78
N ASN A 39 -11.44 -36.84 14.85
CA ASN A 39 -11.53 -38.28 15.12
C ASN A 39 -10.14 -38.96 15.10
N THR A 40 -9.91 -39.81 14.09
CA THR A 40 -8.65 -40.53 13.85
C THR A 40 -7.79 -39.89 12.78
N GLU A 41 -8.33 -38.94 12.03
CA GLU A 41 -7.65 -38.29 10.90
C GLU A 41 -6.93 -37.02 11.35
N VAL A 42 -5.78 -36.78 10.74
CA VAL A 42 -5.00 -35.57 10.91
C VAL A 42 -4.93 -34.88 9.56
N HIS A 43 -5.43 -33.65 9.51
CA HIS A 43 -5.34 -32.77 8.35
C HIS A 43 -4.22 -31.75 8.58
N SER A 44 -3.47 -31.45 7.53
CA SER A 44 -2.48 -30.38 7.56
C SER A 44 -2.69 -29.40 6.40
N CYS A 45 -2.31 -28.16 6.63
CA CYS A 45 -2.32 -27.10 5.63
C CYS A 45 -1.05 -26.26 5.77
N HIS A 46 -0.43 -25.95 4.64
CA HIS A 46 0.75 -25.11 4.55
C HIS A 46 0.39 -23.82 3.84
N VAL A 47 0.79 -22.69 4.39
CA VAL A 47 0.56 -21.36 3.82
C VAL A 47 1.86 -20.56 3.92
N GLU A 48 2.37 -20.08 2.79
CA GLU A 48 3.48 -19.14 2.80
C GLU A 48 2.93 -17.71 2.92
N LEU A 49 3.32 -17.00 3.99
CA LEU A 49 2.98 -15.60 4.19
C LEU A 49 4.09 -14.72 3.63
N GLY A 50 3.77 -13.97 2.58
CA GLY A 50 4.60 -12.88 2.08
C GLY A 50 4.07 -11.51 2.51
N VAL A 51 4.95 -10.52 2.57
CA VAL A 51 4.62 -9.13 2.87
C VAL A 51 5.00 -8.24 1.69
N ILE A 52 4.10 -7.32 1.35
CA ILE A 52 4.33 -6.26 0.37
C ILE A 52 4.59 -4.97 1.14
N THR A 53 5.66 -4.29 0.79
CA THR A 53 6.07 -3.03 1.42
C THR A 53 6.12 -1.93 0.37
N VAL A 54 5.43 -0.83 0.66
CA VAL A 54 5.53 0.41 -0.11
C VAL A 54 6.45 1.37 0.63
N THR A 55 7.51 1.83 -0.02
CA THR A 55 8.46 2.81 0.53
C THR A 55 8.47 4.08 -0.30
N LEU A 56 8.63 5.23 0.37
CA LEU A 56 8.65 6.55 -0.24
C LEU A 56 9.96 7.25 0.09
N SER A 57 10.48 7.98 -0.88
CA SER A 57 11.60 8.90 -0.71
C SER A 57 11.27 10.21 -1.44
N PRO A 58 11.12 11.34 -0.73
CA PRO A 58 11.19 11.49 0.73
C PRO A 58 10.04 10.74 1.47
N PRO A 59 10.17 10.51 2.79
CA PRO A 59 9.09 9.91 3.59
C PRO A 59 7.82 10.77 3.57
N ASN A 60 6.67 10.11 3.70
CA ASN A 60 5.38 10.77 3.77
C ASN A 60 5.24 11.60 5.08
N PRO A 61 4.68 12.82 5.04
CA PRO A 61 4.13 13.52 3.89
C PRO A 61 5.19 14.19 3.01
N VAL A 62 4.93 14.26 1.70
CA VAL A 62 5.85 14.79 0.68
C VAL A 62 5.53 16.25 0.38
N ILE A 63 6.54 17.09 0.13
CA ILE A 63 6.33 18.50 -0.22
C ILE A 63 6.08 18.63 -1.73
N GLU A 64 5.17 19.52 -2.12
CA GLU A 64 4.90 19.83 -3.54
C GLU A 64 6.19 20.27 -4.27
N ASN A 65 6.32 19.86 -5.53
CA ASN A 65 7.50 20.09 -6.38
C ASN A 65 8.82 19.44 -5.91
N GLU A 66 8.80 18.61 -4.87
CA GLU A 66 9.95 17.79 -4.48
C GLU A 66 9.87 16.42 -5.17
N LEU A 67 10.97 15.96 -5.78
CA LEU A 67 11.00 14.67 -6.46
C LEU A 67 10.53 13.54 -5.52
N LEU A 68 9.49 12.83 -5.92
CA LEU A 68 8.96 11.68 -5.20
C LEU A 68 9.33 10.38 -5.92
N LEU A 69 9.97 9.48 -5.18
CA LEU A 69 10.20 8.10 -5.57
C LEU A 69 9.35 7.18 -4.68
N MET A 70 8.51 6.37 -5.30
CA MET A 70 7.73 5.32 -4.62
C MET A 70 8.21 3.96 -5.09
N SER A 71 8.51 3.05 -4.18
CA SER A 71 8.90 1.67 -4.50
C SER A 71 7.92 0.69 -3.88
N CYS A 72 7.57 -0.36 -4.62
CA CYS A 72 6.74 -1.45 -4.14
C CYS A 72 7.57 -2.73 -4.20
N ASN A 73 7.89 -3.26 -3.02
CA ASN A 73 8.69 -4.45 -2.84
C ASN A 73 7.85 -5.56 -2.22
N SER A 74 8.22 -6.80 -2.48
CA SER A 74 7.55 -7.95 -1.88
C SER A 74 8.55 -9.03 -1.54
N SER A 75 8.24 -9.78 -0.50
CA SER A 75 9.04 -10.95 -0.09
C SER A 75 8.76 -12.20 -0.93
N HIS A 76 7.86 -12.11 -1.92
CA HIS A 76 7.54 -13.23 -2.81
C HIS A 76 8.75 -13.59 -3.68
N ARG A 77 9.09 -14.89 -3.70
CA ARG A 77 10.36 -15.38 -4.26
C ARG A 77 10.37 -15.60 -5.78
N ALA A 78 9.21 -15.52 -6.42
CA ALA A 78 9.12 -15.66 -7.88
C ALA A 78 9.73 -14.45 -8.60
N ASN A 79 10.01 -14.61 -9.90
CA ASN A 79 10.53 -13.51 -10.71
C ASN A 79 9.42 -12.49 -10.99
N LEU A 80 9.68 -11.23 -10.67
CA LEU A 80 8.78 -10.13 -10.98
C LEU A 80 8.72 -9.92 -12.49
N VAL A 81 7.52 -9.96 -13.04
CA VAL A 81 7.25 -9.76 -14.47
C VAL A 81 6.84 -8.32 -14.73
N GLU A 82 6.03 -7.73 -13.87
CA GLU A 82 5.48 -6.39 -14.09
C GLU A 82 5.07 -5.76 -12.77
N THR A 83 5.30 -4.45 -12.64
CA THR A 83 4.75 -3.61 -11.57
C THR A 83 3.84 -2.56 -12.17
N CYS A 84 2.60 -2.49 -11.71
CA CYS A 84 1.66 -1.44 -12.09
C CYS A 84 1.27 -0.60 -10.87
N TRP A 85 1.29 0.72 -11.02
CA TRP A 85 0.82 1.70 -10.06
C TRP A 85 -0.47 2.33 -10.55
N PHE A 86 -1.44 2.42 -9.65
CA PHE A 86 -2.76 2.97 -9.92
C PHE A 86 -3.06 4.09 -8.93
N HIS A 87 -3.47 5.24 -9.47
CA HIS A 87 -3.93 6.38 -8.69
C HIS A 87 -5.37 6.70 -9.05
N LYS A 88 -6.23 6.82 -8.02
CA LYS A 88 -7.66 7.15 -8.18
C LYS A 88 -8.34 6.19 -9.17
N GLU A 89 -8.43 4.90 -8.83
CA GLU A 89 -9.06 3.82 -9.62
C GLU A 89 -10.58 3.97 -9.82
N HIS A 90 -11.01 5.10 -10.35
CA HIS A 90 -12.36 5.31 -10.83
C HIS A 90 -12.32 5.35 -12.37
N LEU A 91 -13.42 4.97 -13.02
CA LEU A 91 -13.67 5.15 -14.46
C LEU A 91 -13.87 6.64 -14.81
N GLY A 92 -12.99 7.50 -14.30
CA GLY A 92 -12.96 8.93 -14.55
C GLY A 92 -11.69 9.33 -15.30
N PRO A 93 -11.67 10.50 -15.95
CA PRO A 93 -10.55 10.97 -16.75
C PRO A 93 -9.25 11.20 -15.96
N THR A 94 -9.30 11.14 -14.62
CA THR A 94 -8.18 11.38 -13.71
C THR A 94 -7.46 10.10 -13.25
N SER A 95 -7.94 8.91 -13.65
CA SER A 95 -7.28 7.64 -13.33
C SER A 95 -5.93 7.57 -14.05
N ARG A 96 -4.85 7.41 -13.28
CA ARG A 96 -3.50 7.26 -13.82
C ARG A 96 -2.98 5.86 -13.54
N THR A 97 -2.50 5.20 -14.59
CA THR A 97 -1.90 3.87 -14.52
C THR A 97 -0.48 3.93 -15.09
N PHE A 98 0.49 3.44 -14.33
CA PHE A 98 1.89 3.39 -14.74
C PHE A 98 2.40 1.96 -14.56
N CYS A 99 2.73 1.29 -15.65
CA CYS A 99 3.28 -0.07 -15.60
C CYS A 99 4.72 -0.09 -16.11
N SER A 100 5.59 -0.76 -15.36
CA SER A 100 7.01 -0.91 -15.69
C SER A 100 7.55 -2.26 -15.21
N MET A 101 8.65 -2.69 -15.83
CA MET A 101 9.46 -3.81 -15.32
C MET A 101 10.13 -3.48 -13.97
N SER A 102 10.38 -2.19 -13.69
CA SER A 102 10.92 -1.72 -12.42
C SER A 102 9.83 -1.61 -11.35
N GLY A 103 10.15 -1.97 -10.11
CA GLY A 103 9.24 -1.86 -8.95
C GLY A 103 9.00 -0.43 -8.44
N ALA A 104 9.56 0.58 -9.12
CA ALA A 104 9.55 1.97 -8.67
C ALA A 104 8.83 2.91 -9.64
N LEU A 105 8.15 3.92 -9.09
CA LEU A 105 7.49 5.03 -9.79
C LEU A 105 8.14 6.35 -9.35
N SER A 106 8.49 7.20 -10.31
CA SER A 106 9.02 8.55 -10.09
C SER A 106 8.00 9.61 -10.50
N ILE A 107 7.75 10.57 -9.60
CA ILE A 107 6.91 11.75 -9.84
C ILE A 107 7.81 12.97 -9.62
N LEU A 108 8.16 13.66 -10.70
CA LEU A 108 9.15 14.75 -10.67
C LEU A 108 8.64 16.00 -9.96
N TYR A 109 7.35 16.32 -10.15
CA TYR A 109 6.69 17.47 -9.54
C TYR A 109 5.35 17.00 -8.95
N PRO A 110 5.36 16.39 -7.75
CA PRO A 110 4.13 15.99 -7.07
C PRO A 110 3.31 17.23 -6.78
N ALA A 111 2.03 17.19 -7.09
CA ALA A 111 1.07 18.26 -6.79
C ALA A 111 0.04 17.77 -5.77
N MET A 112 -0.74 18.71 -5.21
CA MET A 112 -1.88 18.37 -4.35
C MET A 112 -2.85 17.37 -5.02
N SER A 113 -2.92 17.39 -6.36
CA SER A 113 -3.73 16.46 -7.13
C SER A 113 -3.28 15.00 -7.03
N ASP A 114 -2.02 14.74 -6.67
CA ASP A 114 -1.42 13.40 -6.56
C ASP A 114 -1.64 12.76 -5.18
N ALA A 115 -2.08 13.52 -4.19
CA ALA A 115 -2.46 12.99 -2.89
C ALA A 115 -3.61 11.97 -2.99
N GLY A 116 -3.70 11.09 -1.99
CA GLY A 116 -4.74 10.07 -1.85
C GLY A 116 -4.24 8.64 -2.04
N SER A 117 -5.17 7.76 -2.36
CA SER A 117 -4.92 6.32 -2.44
C SER A 117 -4.18 5.93 -3.71
N TRP A 118 -3.02 5.31 -3.52
CA TRP A 118 -2.19 4.67 -4.54
C TRP A 118 -2.16 3.18 -4.30
N ARG A 119 -2.31 2.38 -5.35
CA ARG A 119 -2.16 0.93 -5.28
C ARG A 119 -1.03 0.49 -6.17
N CYS A 120 -0.11 -0.30 -5.62
CA CYS A 120 0.82 -1.06 -6.43
C CYS A 120 0.31 -2.49 -6.61
N GLN A 121 0.47 -3.02 -7.81
CA GLN A 121 0.19 -4.39 -8.17
C GLN A 121 1.46 -4.99 -8.77
N LEU A 122 1.89 -6.13 -8.23
CA LEU A 122 3.03 -6.90 -8.68
C LEU A 122 2.54 -8.18 -9.33
N ARG A 123 2.98 -8.45 -10.56
CA ARG A 123 2.70 -9.68 -11.30
C ARG A 123 3.97 -10.51 -11.38
N TYR A 124 3.86 -11.79 -11.05
CA TYR A 124 4.99 -12.70 -10.99
C TYR A 124 4.92 -13.80 -12.07
N SER A 125 6.06 -14.45 -12.30
CA SER A 125 6.23 -15.49 -13.31
C SER A 125 5.43 -16.77 -13.04
N ASP A 126 5.12 -17.02 -11.77
CA ASP A 126 4.25 -18.11 -11.30
C ASP A 126 2.75 -17.78 -11.44
N LYS A 127 2.42 -16.62 -12.03
CA LYS A 127 1.08 -16.08 -12.25
C LYS A 127 0.40 -15.52 -11.00
N GLU A 128 1.11 -15.44 -9.88
CA GLU A 128 0.61 -14.72 -8.70
C GLU A 128 0.51 -13.22 -8.98
N ILE A 129 -0.59 -12.62 -8.50
CA ILE A 129 -0.85 -11.19 -8.58
C ILE A 129 -1.14 -10.71 -7.17
N ILE A 130 -0.26 -9.86 -6.66
CA ILE A 130 -0.36 -9.33 -5.30
C ILE A 130 -0.41 -7.80 -5.36
N SER A 131 -1.08 -7.18 -4.39
CA SER A 131 -1.21 -5.72 -4.38
C SER A 131 -1.21 -5.15 -2.97
N ALA A 132 -0.72 -3.91 -2.86
CA ALA A 132 -0.78 -3.13 -1.64
C ALA A 132 -1.30 -1.72 -1.95
N THR A 133 -2.03 -1.15 -1.00
CA THR A 133 -2.54 0.22 -1.09
C THR A 133 -1.83 1.09 -0.07
N TYR A 134 -1.43 2.28 -0.50
CA TYR A 134 -0.77 3.30 0.32
C TYR A 134 -1.48 4.64 0.14
N ASN A 135 -1.63 5.40 1.22
CA ASN A 135 -2.25 6.71 1.17
C ASN A 135 -1.18 7.81 1.17
N LEU A 136 -0.94 8.43 0.00
CA LEU A 136 0.03 9.51 -0.16
C LEU A 136 -0.54 10.82 0.35
N GLN A 137 0.24 11.55 1.14
CA GLN A 137 -0.03 12.92 1.55
C GLN A 137 0.96 13.85 0.86
N VAL A 138 0.43 14.91 0.26
CA VAL A 138 1.22 15.98 -0.34
C VAL A 138 0.95 17.26 0.45
N LEU A 139 2.00 17.94 0.87
CA LEU A 139 1.95 19.25 1.50
C LEU A 139 2.23 20.31 0.44
N GLY A 140 1.20 21.09 0.14
CA GLY A 140 1.25 22.25 -0.74
C GLY A 140 0.43 23.39 -0.15
N PHE A 141 0.39 24.50 -0.87
CA PHE A 141 -0.44 25.64 -0.48
C PHE A 141 -1.88 25.42 -0.92
N ASP A 142 -2.82 25.67 -0.01
CA ASP A 142 -4.24 25.75 -0.35
C ASP A 142 -4.54 27.15 -0.88
N GLY A 143 -4.36 27.34 -2.19
CA GLY A 143 -4.57 28.64 -2.84
C GLY A 143 -4.03 28.69 -4.27
N PRO A 144 -4.41 29.72 -5.05
CA PRO A 144 -3.83 29.93 -6.38
C PRO A 144 -2.33 30.18 -6.26
N THR A 145 -1.54 29.66 -7.21
CA THR A 145 -0.08 29.84 -7.25
C THR A 145 0.34 31.33 -7.20
N ASN A 146 -0.53 32.22 -7.70
CA ASN A 146 -0.36 33.67 -7.63
C ASN A 146 -1.64 34.31 -7.09
N PRO A 147 -1.76 34.52 -5.77
CA PRO A 147 -2.93 35.19 -5.20
C PRO A 147 -2.91 36.67 -5.59
N VAL A 148 -4.03 37.15 -6.12
CA VAL A 148 -4.23 38.58 -6.38
C VAL A 148 -5.13 39.13 -5.28
N VAL A 149 -4.61 40.10 -4.55
CA VAL A 149 -5.34 40.79 -3.47
C VAL A 149 -5.63 42.21 -3.93
N TYR A 150 -6.91 42.61 -3.91
CA TYR A 150 -7.33 43.98 -4.16
C TYR A 150 -7.62 44.67 -2.83
N ALA A 151 -7.07 45.86 -2.63
CA ALA A 151 -7.32 46.70 -1.47
C ALA A 151 -7.73 48.11 -1.90
N ALA A 152 -8.52 48.79 -1.07
CA ALA A 152 -8.91 50.18 -1.32
C ALA A 152 -7.72 51.13 -1.08
N ALA A 153 -7.75 52.29 -1.74
CA ALA A 153 -6.75 53.34 -1.53
C ALA A 153 -6.72 53.78 -0.06
N GLY A 154 -5.53 53.72 0.57
CA GLY A 154 -5.35 54.07 1.99
C GLY A 154 -5.48 52.91 2.97
N SER A 155 -5.65 51.67 2.51
CA SER A 155 -5.61 50.48 3.38
C SER A 155 -4.21 50.27 3.96
N ALA A 156 -4.13 49.91 5.24
CA ALA A 156 -2.88 49.51 5.86
C ALA A 156 -2.37 48.18 5.28
N ALA A 157 -1.07 48.09 5.05
CA ALA A 157 -0.40 46.82 4.75
C ALA A 157 0.15 46.28 6.07
N ASP A 158 -0.52 45.27 6.63
CA ASP A 158 -0.02 44.49 7.77
C ASP A 158 0.79 43.29 7.28
#